data_AF-A0AAU5TJY5-F1
#
_entry.id   AF-A0AAU5TJY5-F1
#
_cell.length_a   1.000
_cell.length_b   1.000
_cell.length_c   1.000
_cell.angle_alpha   90.00
_cell.angle_beta   90.00
_cell.angle_gamma   90.00
#
_symmetry.space_group_name_H-M   'P 1'
#
loop_
_entity.id
_entity.type
_entity.pdbx_description
1 polymer ?
#
loop_
_entity_poly.entity_id
_entity_poly.type
_entity_poly.pdbx_seq_one_letter_code
_entity_poly.pdbx_strand_id
1 'polypeptide(L)'
;MRFKTAVAERDEWCYSPAVGVGPLRFGMTVAEVVEAAEMLGQTKVSDCARDHAILTPTWKVEVHRRGVAPSSPAVTAYVSRAVGLFCIAADAVHGPQIAYDGLALVGRDLSELESEAIAHAEAMDVHFCYTPEGYAAPDDSGVVMRGQLVGQVLRSPPLFMVTRDGANTEWDSMPSEEYRVNGQSKA
;
A
#
# COMPACT_ATOMS: atom_id res chain seq x y z
N MET A 1 -6.02 29.06 -18.44
CA MET A 1 -5.76 29.22 -17.00
C MET A 1 -5.32 27.84 -16.47
N ARG A 2 -4.02 27.63 -16.23
CA ARG A 2 -3.50 26.36 -15.72
C ARG A 2 -3.65 26.39 -14.21
N PHE A 3 -4.49 25.53 -13.65
CA PHE A 3 -4.49 25.26 -12.22
C PHE A 3 -3.18 24.54 -11.91
N LYS A 4 -2.21 25.26 -11.33
CA LYS A 4 -1.12 24.64 -10.59
C LYS A 4 -1.77 24.07 -9.33
N THR A 5 -2.13 22.81 -9.36
CA THR A 5 -2.42 22.07 -8.12
C THR A 5 -1.13 22.12 -7.31
N ALA A 6 -1.12 22.88 -6.23
CA ALA A 6 -0.03 22.81 -5.27
C ALA A 6 -0.04 21.39 -4.72
N VAL A 7 0.93 20.57 -5.13
CA VAL A 7 1.17 19.28 -4.51
C VAL A 7 1.61 19.62 -3.09
N ALA A 8 0.72 19.40 -2.11
CA ALA A 8 1.14 19.42 -0.72
C ALA A 8 2.29 18.42 -0.59
N GLU A 9 3.42 18.83 -0.01
CA GLU A 9 4.59 17.97 0.16
C GLU A 9 4.16 16.63 0.78
N ARG A 10 4.46 15.53 0.10
CA ARG A 10 4.16 14.18 0.57
C ARG A 10 5.19 13.83 1.63
N ASP A 11 4.76 13.15 2.69
CA ASP A 11 5.70 12.63 3.68
C ASP A 11 6.61 11.60 3.00
N GLU A 12 7.90 11.63 3.29
CA GLU A 12 8.87 10.67 2.75
C GLU A 12 9.07 9.53 3.74
N TRP A 13 8.74 8.31 3.30
CA TRP A 13 8.82 7.10 4.11
C TRP A 13 9.79 6.11 3.49
N CYS A 14 10.47 5.36 4.33
CA CYS A 14 11.26 4.21 3.90
C CYS A 14 10.45 2.92 4.11
N TYR A 15 10.61 1.99 3.18
CA TYR A 15 10.16 0.63 3.34
C TYR A 15 11.31 -0.27 3.81
N SER A 16 11.05 -1.11 4.80
CA SER A 16 11.95 -2.17 5.25
C SER A 16 11.21 -3.51 5.20
N PRO A 17 11.58 -4.43 4.28
CA PRO A 17 10.89 -5.71 4.08
C PRO A 17 10.68 -6.47 5.39
N ALA A 18 9.46 -6.98 5.56
CA ALA A 18 9.01 -7.70 6.77
C ALA A 18 9.15 -6.95 8.11
N VAL A 19 9.60 -5.70 8.13
CA VAL A 19 9.75 -4.87 9.33
C VAL A 19 8.67 -3.79 9.40
N GLY A 20 8.51 -3.00 8.34
CA GLY A 20 7.50 -1.94 8.31
C GLY A 20 7.68 -0.87 7.24
N VAL A 21 6.78 0.11 7.28
CA VAL A 21 6.71 1.21 6.31
C VAL A 21 6.54 2.52 7.09
N GLY A 22 7.52 3.43 6.98
CA GLY A 22 7.48 4.70 7.70
C GLY A 22 7.39 4.50 9.22
N PRO A 23 6.36 5.02 9.92
CA PRO A 23 6.16 4.79 11.35
C PRO A 23 5.47 3.47 11.69
N LEU A 24 4.87 2.79 10.71
CA LEU A 24 4.12 1.55 10.93
C LEU A 24 5.06 0.34 10.91
N ARG A 25 4.83 -0.63 11.80
CA ARG A 25 5.59 -1.88 11.89
C ARG A 25 4.68 -3.08 11.76
N PHE A 26 5.09 -4.07 10.99
CA PHE A 26 4.34 -5.32 10.91
C PHE A 26 4.29 -5.99 12.30
N GLY A 27 3.17 -6.63 12.61
CA GLY A 27 2.90 -7.18 13.94
C GLY A 27 2.16 -6.25 14.90
N MET A 28 2.08 -4.94 14.61
CA MET A 28 1.37 -3.98 15.46
C MET A 28 -0.13 -4.34 15.62
N THR A 29 -0.64 -4.22 16.83
CA THR A 29 -2.07 -4.29 17.13
C THR A 29 -2.82 -3.06 16.61
N VAL A 30 -4.16 -3.11 16.58
CA VAL A 30 -4.99 -1.97 16.16
C VAL A 30 -4.68 -0.71 17.00
N ALA A 31 -4.49 -0.86 18.31
CA ALA A 31 -4.18 0.25 19.20
C ALA A 31 -2.82 0.89 18.86
N GLU A 32 -1.79 0.08 18.66
CA GLU A 32 -0.44 0.56 18.29
C GLU A 32 -0.43 1.23 16.91
N VAL A 33 -1.19 0.70 15.94
CA VAL A 33 -1.35 1.33 14.63
C VAL A 33 -2.03 2.69 14.76
N VAL A 34 -3.10 2.79 15.54
CA VAL A 34 -3.80 4.06 15.78
C VAL A 34 -2.85 5.07 16.42
N GLU A 35 -2.16 4.68 17.49
CA GLU A 35 -1.19 5.52 18.20
C GLU A 35 -0.07 6.02 17.27
N ALA A 36 0.56 5.12 16.50
CA ALA A 36 1.60 5.49 15.54
C ALA A 36 1.09 6.44 14.44
N ALA A 37 -0.19 6.34 14.07
CA ALA A 37 -0.81 7.14 13.03
C ALA A 37 -1.40 8.48 13.52
N GLU A 38 -1.54 8.71 14.83
CA GLU A 38 -2.08 9.97 15.38
C GLU A 38 -1.27 11.20 14.95
N MET A 39 0.05 11.03 14.83
CA MET A 39 0.98 12.07 14.39
C MET A 39 0.84 12.39 12.90
N LEU A 40 0.28 11.47 12.11
CA LEU A 40 0.12 11.60 10.65
C LEU A 40 -1.22 12.23 10.27
N GLY A 41 -2.28 11.93 11.03
CA GLY A 41 -3.62 12.06 10.51
C GLY A 41 -4.75 11.82 11.49
N GLN A 42 -5.96 11.86 10.96
CA GLN A 42 -7.15 11.32 11.62
C GLN A 42 -7.30 9.85 11.24
N THR A 43 -7.47 8.99 12.23
CA THR A 43 -7.64 7.56 12.04
C THR A 43 -9.11 7.17 12.14
N LYS A 44 -9.56 6.27 11.27
CA LYS A 44 -10.86 5.62 11.37
C LYS A 44 -10.66 4.11 11.37
N VAL A 45 -11.21 3.44 12.37
CA VAL A 45 -11.16 1.99 12.51
C VAL A 45 -12.50 1.39 12.10
N SER A 46 -12.47 0.33 11.30
CA SER A 46 -13.65 -0.47 10.97
C SER A 46 -13.28 -1.94 10.84
N ASP A 47 -14.28 -2.82 10.89
CA ASP A 47 -14.08 -4.20 10.47
C ASP A 47 -13.81 -4.24 8.95
N CYS A 48 -12.90 -5.11 8.52
CA CYS A 48 -12.69 -5.45 7.12
C CYS A 48 -13.67 -6.57 6.75
N ALA A 49 -14.23 -6.49 5.54
CA ALA A 49 -15.09 -7.55 5.03
C ALA A 49 -14.37 -8.91 5.08
N ARG A 50 -15.07 -9.94 5.56
CA ARG A 50 -14.52 -11.30 5.66
C ARG A 50 -15.04 -12.12 4.49
N ASP A 51 -14.21 -12.28 3.47
CA ASP A 51 -14.57 -13.07 2.28
C ASP A 51 -14.09 -14.53 2.39
N HIS A 52 -13.12 -14.82 3.29
CA HIS A 52 -12.59 -16.17 3.51
C HIS A 52 -12.68 -16.58 4.98
N ALA A 53 -13.37 -17.69 5.26
CA ALA A 53 -13.57 -18.21 6.63
C ALA A 53 -12.27 -18.72 7.29
N ILE A 54 -11.27 -19.09 6.50
CA ILE A 54 -9.95 -19.57 6.98
C ILE A 54 -9.18 -18.43 7.65
N LEU A 55 -9.36 -17.20 7.17
CA LEU A 55 -8.67 -16.02 7.68
C LEU A 55 -9.33 -15.52 8.97
N THR A 56 -8.53 -15.16 9.97
CA THR A 56 -9.04 -14.53 11.19
C THR A 56 -9.66 -13.15 10.94
N PRO A 57 -10.52 -12.66 11.87
CA PRO A 57 -11.04 -11.30 11.80
C PRO A 57 -9.95 -10.28 11.54
N THR A 58 -10.24 -9.34 10.65
CA THR A 58 -9.32 -8.30 10.21
C THR A 58 -9.97 -6.95 10.43
N TRP A 59 -9.21 -6.03 10.99
CA TRP A 59 -9.59 -4.62 11.11
C TRP A 59 -8.86 -3.81 10.05
N LYS A 60 -9.54 -2.77 9.60
CA LYS A 60 -9.00 -1.75 8.72
C LYS A 60 -8.85 -0.46 9.50
N VAL A 61 -7.67 0.15 9.43
CA VAL A 61 -7.36 1.46 10.01
C VAL A 61 -7.03 2.41 8.86
N GLU A 62 -7.95 3.33 8.58
CA GLU A 62 -7.83 4.34 7.53
C GLU A 62 -7.21 5.62 8.11
N VAL A 63 -6.05 6.03 7.60
CA VAL A 63 -5.32 7.24 8.03
C VAL A 63 -5.55 8.35 7.02
N HIS A 64 -6.20 9.43 7.45
CA HIS A 64 -6.50 10.59 6.64
C HIS A 64 -5.60 11.76 7.01
N ARG A 65 -4.93 12.36 6.04
CA ARG A 65 -4.01 13.49 6.27
C ARG A 65 -4.77 14.70 6.82
N ARG A 66 -4.21 15.36 7.84
CA ARG A 66 -4.81 16.58 8.42
C ARG A 66 -4.81 17.72 7.40
N GLY A 67 -5.84 18.57 7.42
CA GLY A 67 -5.90 19.80 6.64
C GLY A 67 -6.24 19.64 5.15
N VAL A 68 -6.50 18.43 4.69
CA VAL A 68 -7.05 18.14 3.36
C VAL A 68 -8.57 17.95 3.51
N ALA A 69 -9.36 18.42 2.54
CA ALA A 69 -10.80 18.14 2.48
C ALA A 69 -11.04 16.61 2.56
N PRO A 70 -12.21 16.14 3.06
CA PRO A 70 -12.46 14.69 3.20
C PRO A 70 -12.19 13.98 1.86
N SER A 71 -11.06 13.29 1.83
CA SER A 71 -10.47 12.61 0.67
C SER A 71 -10.38 11.12 0.96
N SER A 72 -9.99 10.34 -0.04
CA SER A 72 -9.52 8.97 0.18
C SER A 72 -8.46 8.93 1.30
N PRO A 73 -8.38 7.84 2.08
CA PRO A 73 -7.33 7.66 3.07
C PRO A 73 -5.96 7.73 2.39
N ALA A 74 -4.99 8.35 3.06
CA ALA A 74 -3.61 8.40 2.58
C ALA A 74 -2.94 7.03 2.71
N VAL A 75 -3.22 6.36 3.83
CA VAL A 75 -2.74 5.00 4.12
C VAL A 75 -3.89 4.20 4.70
N THR A 76 -4.01 2.94 4.28
CA THR A 76 -4.91 1.97 4.90
C THR A 76 -4.08 0.84 5.48
N ALA A 77 -4.20 0.61 6.78
CA ALA A 77 -3.51 -0.46 7.49
C ALA A 77 -4.48 -1.59 7.83
N TYR A 78 -4.11 -2.82 7.50
CA TYR A 78 -4.91 -4.02 7.75
C TYR A 78 -4.28 -4.87 8.86
N VAL A 79 -5.05 -5.08 9.92
CA VAL A 79 -4.59 -5.73 11.14
C VAL A 79 -5.39 -7.01 11.34
N SER A 80 -4.73 -8.17 11.29
CA SER A 80 -5.38 -9.44 11.61
C SER A 80 -5.33 -9.69 13.11
N ARG A 81 -6.33 -10.41 13.63
CA ARG A 81 -6.34 -10.83 15.03
C ARG A 81 -5.17 -11.71 15.41
N ALA A 82 -4.68 -12.55 14.50
CA ALA A 82 -3.65 -13.54 14.80
C ALA A 82 -2.24 -12.98 14.72
N VAL A 83 -1.96 -12.13 13.72
CA VAL A 83 -0.59 -11.68 13.42
C VAL A 83 -0.38 -10.18 13.57
N GLY A 84 -1.42 -9.41 13.89
CA GLY A 84 -1.34 -7.95 13.91
C GLY A 84 -1.30 -7.34 12.51
N LEU A 85 -0.68 -6.17 12.37
CA LEU A 85 -0.54 -5.45 11.11
C LEU A 85 0.22 -6.32 10.12
N PHE A 86 -0.44 -6.68 9.02
CA PHE A 86 0.14 -7.54 7.99
C PHE A 86 0.13 -6.92 6.60
N CYS A 87 -0.66 -5.85 6.38
CA CYS A 87 -0.73 -5.17 5.09
C CYS A 87 -0.91 -3.66 5.28
N ILE A 88 -0.16 -2.88 4.50
CA ILE A 88 -0.21 -1.42 4.44
C ILE A 88 -0.42 -1.03 2.97
N ALA A 89 -1.55 -0.40 2.67
CA ALA A 89 -1.86 0.17 1.36
C ALA A 89 -1.57 1.67 1.36
N ALA A 90 -0.85 2.15 0.35
CA ALA A 90 -0.60 3.59 0.16
C ALA A 90 -1.42 4.12 -1.03
N ASP A 91 -2.20 5.19 -0.82
CA ASP A 91 -2.92 5.83 -1.91
C ASP A 91 -1.95 6.56 -2.85
N ALA A 92 -2.18 6.44 -4.16
CA ALA A 92 -1.28 6.98 -5.17
C ALA A 92 -1.21 8.52 -5.19
N VAL A 93 -2.22 9.21 -4.65
CA VAL A 93 -2.35 10.67 -4.67
C VAL A 93 -2.08 11.27 -3.30
N HIS A 94 -2.68 10.69 -2.27
CA HIS A 94 -2.74 11.21 -0.92
C HIS A 94 -1.75 10.53 0.03
N GLY A 95 -1.27 9.35 -0.32
CA GLY A 95 -0.33 8.60 0.50
C GLY A 95 1.04 9.28 0.62
N PRO A 96 1.92 8.76 1.48
CA PRO A 96 3.32 9.17 1.53
C PRO A 96 4.08 8.69 0.28
N GLN A 97 5.19 9.36 -0.04
CA GLN A 97 6.15 8.83 -1.00
C GLN A 97 6.98 7.76 -0.28
N ILE A 98 6.79 6.49 -0.65
CA ILE A 98 7.54 5.38 -0.05
C ILE A 98 8.66 4.96 -1.00
N ALA A 99 9.89 4.88 -0.47
CA ALA A 99 11.05 4.41 -1.20
C ALA A 99 11.54 3.05 -0.70
N TYR A 100 12.02 2.22 -1.64
CA TYR A 100 12.70 0.96 -1.39
C TYR A 100 13.91 0.84 -2.32
N ASP A 101 15.11 0.65 -1.75
CA ASP A 101 16.37 0.55 -2.50
C ASP A 101 16.56 1.64 -3.58
N GLY A 102 16.24 2.88 -3.22
CA GLY A 102 16.32 4.03 -4.12
C GLY A 102 15.14 4.18 -5.10
N LEU A 103 14.27 3.18 -5.23
CA LEU A 103 13.07 3.24 -6.05
C LEU A 103 11.91 3.89 -5.28
N ALA A 104 11.39 4.99 -5.82
CA ALA A 104 10.16 5.62 -5.36
C ALA A 104 8.95 4.81 -5.86
N LEU A 105 8.14 4.25 -4.95
CA LEU A 105 7.12 3.25 -5.30
C LEU A 105 5.68 3.80 -5.38
N VAL A 106 5.36 4.88 -4.68
CA VAL A 106 3.96 5.38 -4.59
C VAL A 106 3.72 6.54 -5.53
N GLY A 107 2.62 6.55 -6.27
CA GLY A 107 2.19 7.65 -7.12
C GLY A 107 2.99 7.82 -8.41
N ARG A 108 3.83 6.85 -8.77
CA ARG A 108 4.59 6.84 -10.02
C ARG A 108 3.69 6.49 -11.19
N ASP A 109 4.05 6.94 -12.39
CA ASP A 109 3.49 6.33 -13.60
C ASP A 109 3.97 4.87 -13.67
N LEU A 110 3.07 3.93 -13.90
CA LEU A 110 3.43 2.51 -13.85
C LEU A 110 4.36 2.08 -14.99
N SER A 111 4.31 2.73 -16.15
CA SER A 111 5.22 2.40 -17.26
C SER A 111 6.65 2.89 -16.99
N GLU A 112 6.77 4.06 -16.35
CA GLU A 112 8.05 4.59 -15.87
C GLU A 112 8.61 3.70 -14.75
N LEU A 113 7.75 3.33 -13.78
CA LEU A 113 8.16 2.49 -12.65
C LEU A 113 8.60 1.09 -13.10
N GLU A 114 7.92 0.50 -14.09
CA GLU A 114 8.34 -0.78 -14.68
C GLU A 114 9.74 -0.66 -15.31
N SER A 115 9.95 0.36 -16.14
CA SER A 115 11.25 0.59 -16.79
C SER A 115 12.38 0.77 -15.75
N GLU A 116 12.10 1.49 -14.66
CA GLU A 116 13.05 1.68 -13.56
C GLU A 116 13.29 0.41 -12.75
N ALA A 117 12.26 -0.39 -12.49
CA ALA A 117 12.41 -1.66 -11.79
C ALA A 117 13.27 -2.65 -12.59
N ILE A 118 13.08 -2.71 -13.91
CA ILE A 118 13.91 -3.52 -14.82
C ILE A 118 15.35 -3.02 -14.80
N ALA A 119 15.57 -1.71 -15.00
CA ALA A 119 16.91 -1.13 -15.00
C ALA A 119 17.63 -1.32 -13.65
N HIS A 120 16.90 -1.23 -12.54
CA HIS A 120 17.43 -1.51 -11.21
C HIS A 120 17.81 -2.98 -11.04
N ALA A 121 16.95 -3.91 -11.47
CA ALA A 121 17.22 -5.33 -11.44
C ALA A 121 18.49 -5.69 -12.23
N GLU A 122 18.65 -5.12 -13.42
CA GLU A 122 19.85 -5.28 -14.25
C GLU A 122 21.10 -4.67 -13.59
N ALA A 123 20.99 -3.48 -13.00
CA ALA A 123 22.13 -2.78 -12.39
C ALA A 123 22.63 -3.44 -11.10
N MET A 124 21.72 -4.04 -10.33
CA MET A 124 22.02 -4.64 -9.03
C MET A 124 22.19 -6.17 -9.09
N ASP A 125 21.99 -6.79 -10.26
CA ASP A 125 21.98 -8.24 -10.46
C ASP A 125 20.97 -8.95 -9.54
N VAL A 126 19.75 -8.39 -9.47
CA VAL A 126 18.63 -8.90 -8.67
C VAL A 126 17.41 -9.21 -9.53
N HIS A 127 16.41 -9.88 -8.95
CA HIS A 127 15.16 -10.21 -9.64
C HIS A 127 14.06 -9.18 -9.40
N PHE A 128 13.16 -9.08 -10.38
CA PHE A 128 11.88 -8.40 -10.26
C PHE A 128 10.77 -9.39 -10.63
N CYS A 129 9.56 -9.15 -10.14
CA CYS A 129 8.39 -9.98 -10.41
C CYS A 129 7.27 -9.16 -11.07
N TYR A 130 6.34 -9.87 -11.68
CA TYR A 130 5.08 -9.32 -12.15
C TYR A 130 3.96 -9.77 -11.21
N THR A 131 3.13 -8.82 -10.79
CA THR A 131 1.89 -9.15 -10.09
C THR A 131 0.91 -9.87 -11.01
N PRO A 132 -0.12 -10.56 -10.49
CA PRO A 132 -1.16 -11.16 -11.32
C PRO A 132 -1.86 -10.16 -12.25
N GLU A 133 -1.89 -8.87 -11.89
CA GLU A 133 -2.41 -7.77 -12.71
C GLU A 133 -1.42 -7.27 -13.78
N GLY A 134 -0.20 -7.80 -13.82
CA GLY A 134 0.81 -7.50 -14.82
C GLY A 134 1.69 -6.29 -14.51
N TYR A 135 1.84 -5.91 -13.24
CA TYR A 135 2.70 -4.78 -12.85
C TYR A 135 4.04 -5.26 -12.30
N ALA A 136 5.14 -4.63 -12.72
CA ALA A 136 6.47 -4.97 -12.23
C ALA A 136 6.71 -4.44 -10.80
N ALA A 137 7.37 -5.24 -9.96
CA ALA A 137 7.84 -4.88 -8.63
C ALA A 137 9.14 -5.62 -8.27
N PRO A 138 9.89 -5.16 -7.26
CA PRO A 138 11.00 -5.93 -6.70
C PRO A 138 10.51 -7.27 -6.13
N ASP A 139 11.16 -8.38 -6.48
CA ASP A 139 10.64 -9.75 -6.26
C ASP A 139 10.51 -10.14 -4.77
N ASP A 140 11.62 -10.18 -4.03
CA ASP A 140 11.64 -10.61 -2.62
C ASP A 140 11.44 -9.46 -1.63
N SER A 141 10.49 -8.58 -1.94
CA SER A 141 10.29 -7.35 -1.16
C SER A 141 9.02 -7.36 -0.33
N GLY A 142 8.05 -8.26 -0.54
CA GLY A 142 6.71 -8.13 0.06
C GLY A 142 5.92 -6.91 -0.47
N VAL A 143 6.35 -6.36 -1.60
CA VAL A 143 5.63 -5.31 -2.33
C VAL A 143 4.72 -5.96 -3.37
N VAL A 144 3.43 -5.71 -3.22
CA VAL A 144 2.42 -6.06 -4.22
C VAL A 144 2.07 -4.77 -4.98
N MET A 145 2.55 -4.65 -6.21
CA MET A 145 2.26 -3.49 -7.06
C MET A 145 0.83 -3.52 -7.59
N ARG A 146 0.17 -2.36 -7.55
CA ARG A 146 -1.20 -2.18 -8.03
C ARG A 146 -1.28 -0.96 -8.95
N GLY A 147 -2.44 -0.77 -9.58
CA GLY A 147 -2.73 0.39 -10.42
C GLY A 147 -3.97 1.14 -9.93
N GLN A 148 -3.87 2.46 -9.86
CA GLN A 148 -4.99 3.37 -9.58
C GLN A 148 -5.08 4.41 -10.68
N LEU A 149 -6.24 4.49 -11.33
CA LEU A 149 -6.47 5.48 -12.38
C LEU A 149 -6.66 6.85 -11.74
N VAL A 150 -5.72 7.75 -12.00
CA VAL A 150 -5.75 9.15 -11.53
C VAL A 150 -5.84 10.07 -12.74
N GLY A 151 -7.03 10.60 -12.98
CA GLY A 151 -7.32 11.37 -14.19
C GLY A 151 -7.25 10.47 -15.43
N GLN A 152 -6.16 10.55 -16.19
CA GLN A 152 -5.94 9.75 -17.41
C GLN A 152 -4.66 8.89 -17.33
N VAL A 153 -4.06 8.79 -16.15
CA VAL A 153 -2.79 8.08 -15.94
C VAL A 153 -2.98 7.01 -14.89
N LEU A 154 -2.40 5.83 -15.12
CA LEU A 154 -2.39 4.76 -14.13
C LEU A 154 -1.19 4.95 -13.20
N ARG A 155 -1.48 5.20 -11.93
CA ARG A 155 -0.48 5.47 -10.90
C ARG A 155 -0.30 4.26 -9.99
N SER A 156 0.85 4.17 -9.33
CA SER A 156 1.20 3.06 -8.43
C SER A 156 0.73 3.28 -6.97
N PRO A 157 -0.30 2.56 -6.48
CA PRO A 157 -0.60 2.42 -5.05
C PRO A 157 -0.13 1.05 -4.51
N PRO A 158 1.16 0.88 -4.19
CA PRO A 158 1.66 -0.40 -3.72
C PRO A 158 1.00 -0.82 -2.38
N LEU A 159 0.87 -2.12 -2.23
CA LEU A 159 0.61 -2.80 -0.96
C LEU A 159 1.93 -3.33 -0.42
N PHE A 160 2.20 -3.12 0.86
CA PHE A 160 3.36 -3.67 1.58
C PHE A 160 2.88 -4.71 2.57
N MET A 161 3.40 -5.92 2.47
CA MET A 161 2.74 -7.08 3.07
C MET A 161 3.71 -8.07 3.70
N VAL A 162 3.19 -8.78 4.70
CA VAL A 162 3.75 -10.01 5.23
C VAL A 162 2.66 -11.09 5.25
N THR A 163 3.08 -12.36 5.17
CA THR A 163 2.15 -13.48 5.20
C THR A 163 1.36 -13.51 6.51
N ARG A 164 0.04 -13.59 6.41
CA ARG A 164 -0.87 -13.71 7.56
C ARG A 164 -1.23 -15.15 7.88
N ASP A 165 -1.99 -15.32 8.97
CA ASP A 165 -2.58 -16.61 9.34
C ASP A 165 -3.41 -17.24 8.21
N GLY A 166 -3.13 -18.51 7.90
CA GLY A 166 -3.87 -19.27 6.88
C GLY A 166 -3.51 -18.95 5.43
N ALA A 167 -2.53 -18.07 5.19
CA ALA A 167 -1.99 -17.73 3.87
C ALA A 167 -0.64 -18.45 3.64
N ASN A 168 -0.32 -18.79 2.38
CA ASN A 168 0.99 -19.36 2.02
C ASN A 168 1.97 -18.30 1.53
N THR A 169 1.44 -17.21 0.97
CA THR A 169 2.22 -16.09 0.41
C THR A 169 1.60 -14.75 0.82
N GLU A 170 2.30 -13.65 0.55
CA GLU A 170 1.79 -12.29 0.70
C GLU A 170 0.55 -12.08 -0.17
N TRP A 171 0.52 -12.68 -1.36
CA TRP A 171 -0.63 -12.67 -2.27
C TRP A 171 -1.88 -13.27 -1.65
N ASP A 172 -1.75 -14.41 -0.99
CA ASP A 172 -2.85 -15.08 -0.29
C ASP A 172 -3.33 -14.29 0.93
N SER A 173 -2.52 -13.33 1.37
CA SER A 173 -2.82 -12.47 2.52
C SER A 173 -3.65 -11.24 2.12
N MET A 174 -3.84 -10.96 0.83
CA MET A 174 -4.43 -9.70 0.36
C MET A 174 -5.84 -9.47 0.91
N PRO A 175 -6.13 -8.31 1.52
CA PRO A 175 -7.47 -7.99 1.99
C PRO A 175 -8.49 -8.02 0.85
N SER A 176 -9.69 -8.54 1.10
CA SER A 176 -10.70 -8.71 0.05
C SER A 176 -11.13 -7.39 -0.62
N GLU A 177 -11.10 -6.30 0.15
CA GLU A 177 -11.40 -4.95 -0.33
C GLU A 177 -10.39 -4.47 -1.39
N GLU A 178 -9.15 -4.96 -1.34
CA GLU A 178 -8.08 -4.58 -2.28
C GLU A 178 -8.22 -5.26 -3.64
N TYR A 179 -8.95 -6.38 -3.77
CA TYR A 179 -9.24 -6.97 -5.09
C TYR A 179 -10.18 -6.09 -5.94
N ARG A 180 -10.96 -5.21 -5.31
CA ARG A 180 -12.06 -4.49 -5.99
C ARG A 180 -11.67 -3.12 -6.56
N VAL A 181 -10.41 -2.70 -6.38
CA VAL A 181 -9.94 -1.35 -6.73
C VAL A 181 -9.82 -1.13 -8.25
N ASN A 182 -9.79 -2.20 -9.07
CA ASN A 182 -9.75 -2.10 -10.53
C ASN A 182 -11.14 -2.02 -11.18
N GLY A 183 -11.95 -1.03 -10.79
CA GLY A 183 -13.06 -0.55 -11.61
C GLY A 183 -14.14 -1.57 -11.98
N GLN A 184 -14.38 -2.62 -11.18
CA GLN A 184 -15.61 -3.40 -11.32
C GLN A 184 -16.78 -2.56 -10.79
N SER A 185 -17.32 -1.71 -11.67
CA SER A 185 -18.72 -1.31 -11.63
C SER A 185 -19.53 -2.60 -11.46
N LYS A 186 -20.34 -2.67 -10.40
CA LYS A 186 -21.44 -3.63 -10.37
C LYS A 186 -22.22 -3.46 -11.68
N ALA A 187 -22.39 -4.55 -12.42
CA ALA A 187 -23.50 -4.66 -13.36
C ALA A 187 -24.81 -4.74 -12.57
#